data_AF-V6S5H2-F1
#
_entry.id   AF-V6S5H2-F1
#
_cell.length_a   1.000
_cell.length_b   1.000
_cell.length_c   1.000
_cell.angle_alpha   90.00
_cell.angle_beta   90.00
_cell.angle_gamma   90.00
#
_symmetry.space_group_name_H-M   'P 1'
#
loop_
_entity.id
_entity.type
_entity.pdbx_description
1 polymer ?
#
loop_
_entity_poly.entity_id
_entity_poly.type
_entity_poly.pdbx_seq_one_letter_code
_entity_poly.pdbx_strand_id
1 'polypeptide(L)' 'MSFFEDFLVEIGRDGIYYLIKKLGMLIKWLFYRGRIPFSQIKSENWNTRIGFGFMILLSGLILYVLNKAK' A
#
# COMPACT_ATOMS: atom_id res chain seq x y z
N MET A 1 20.78 7.98 -18.52
CA MET A 1 19.34 8.15 -18.25
C MET A 1 19.02 9.62 -18.40
N SER A 2 17.93 9.93 -19.08
CA SER A 2 17.49 11.32 -19.32
C SER A 2 17.00 11.94 -18.02
N PHE A 3 17.24 13.23 -17.79
CA PHE A 3 16.65 13.99 -16.67
C PHE A 3 15.14 13.76 -16.51
N PHE A 4 14.43 13.58 -17.64
CA PHE A 4 13.01 13.28 -17.64
C PHE A 4 12.67 11.86 -17.14
N GLU A 5 13.52 10.87 -17.40
CA GLU A 5 13.33 9.51 -16.87
C GLU A 5 13.50 9.48 -15.35
N ASP A 6 14.55 10.12 -14.83
CA ASP A 6 14.81 10.16 -13.38
C ASP A 6 13.67 10.87 -12.64
N PHE A 7 13.17 11.98 -13.19
CA PHE A 7 12.03 12.72 -12.64
C PHE A 7 10.73 11.89 -12.63
N LEU A 8 10.44 11.16 -13.71
CA LEU A 8 9.27 10.28 -13.79
C LEU A 8 9.37 9.10 -12.83
N VAL A 9 10.56 8.53 -12.68
CA VAL A 9 10.81 7.43 -11.74
C VAL A 9 10.64 7.90 -10.30
N GLU A 10 11.13 9.09 -9.96
CA GLU A 10 11.01 9.66 -8.62
C GLU A 10 9.55 9.97 -8.26
N ILE A 11 8.80 10.62 -9.16
CA ILE A 11 7.36 10.84 -8.98
C ILE A 11 6.60 9.52 -8.86
N GLY A 12 6.94 8.54 -9.70
CA GLY A 12 6.33 7.22 -9.66
C GLY A 12 6.58 6.54 -8.32
N ARG A 13 7.82 6.57 -7.82
CA ARG A 13 8.22 5.96 -6.56
C ARG A 13 7.50 6.59 -5.37
N ASP A 14 7.47 7.91 -5.30
CA ASP A 14 6.80 8.64 -4.22
C ASP A 14 5.27 8.49 -4.29
N GLY A 15 4.71 8.51 -5.50
CA GLY A 15 3.29 8.27 -5.73
C GLY A 15 2.87 6.88 -5.27
N ILE A 16 3.62 5.84 -5.66
CA ILE A 16 3.37 4.45 -5.24
C ILE A 16 3.52 4.32 -3.71
N TYR A 17 4.58 4.89 -3.13
CA TYR A 17 4.79 4.87 -1.70
C TYR A 17 3.62 5.51 -0.92
N TYR A 18 3.15 6.65 -1.39
CA TYR A 18 2.02 7.37 -0.80
C TYR A 18 0.71 6.57 -0.90
N LEU A 19 0.46 5.93 -2.04
CA LEU A 19 -0.69 5.05 -2.25
C LEU A 19 -0.67 3.85 -1.29
N ILE A 20 0.47 3.17 -1.17
CA ILE A 20 0.66 2.04 -0.25
C ILE A 20 0.40 2.48 1.20
N LYS A 21 0.94 3.64 1.60
CA LYS A 21 0.71 4.18 2.94
C LYS A 21 -0.77 4.48 3.19
N LYS A 22 -1.49 5.05 2.22
CA LYS A 22 -2.95 5.27 2.30
C LYS A 22 -3.74 3.98 2.44
N LEU A 23 -3.38 2.96 1.67
CA LEU A 23 -3.99 1.64 1.74
C LEU A 23 -3.82 1.02 3.13
N GLY A 24 -2.60 1.08 3.69
CA GLY A 24 -2.34 0.58 5.03
C GLY A 24 -3.08 1.35 6.13
N MET A 25 -3.23 2.68 5.99
CA MET A 25 -4.07 3.48 6.90
C MET A 25 -5.53 3.03 6.88
N LEU A 26 -6.11 2.84 5.68
CA LEU A 26 -7.49 2.38 5.50
C LEU A 26 -7.71 1.01 6.13
N ILE A 27 -6.83 0.05 5.83
CA ILE A 27 -6.90 -1.32 6.37
C ILE A 27 -6.86 -1.26 7.90
N LYS A 28 -5.89 -0.54 8.46
CA LYS A 28 -5.74 -0.41 9.91
C LYS A 28 -6.96 0.23 10.56
N TRP A 29 -7.51 1.26 9.94
CA TRP A 29 -8.74 1.92 10.42
C TRP A 29 -9.96 0.97 10.40
N LEU A 30 -10.09 0.15 9.36
CA LEU A 30 -11.13 -0.89 9.27
C LEU A 30 -10.95 -1.95 10.36
N PHE A 31 -9.72 -2.40 10.64
CA PHE A 31 -9.43 -3.34 11.73
C PHE A 31 -9.80 -2.78 13.11
N TYR A 32 -9.55 -1.50 13.34
CA TYR A 32 -9.98 -0.83 14.58
C TYR A 32 -11.48 -0.52 14.62
N ARG A 33 -12.27 -0.92 13.60
CA ARG A 33 -13.71 -0.66 13.50
C ARG A 33 -14.06 0.82 13.73
N GLY A 34 -13.19 1.73 13.29
CA GLY A 34 -13.38 3.17 13.49
C GLY A 34 -13.26 3.67 14.94
N ARG A 35 -12.80 2.84 15.89
CA ARG A 35 -12.62 3.24 17.30
C ARG A 35 -11.50 4.25 17.51
N ILE A 36 -10.56 4.34 16.56
CA ILE A 36 -9.41 5.25 16.60
C ILE A 36 -9.58 6.30 15.49
N PRO A 37 -9.41 7.60 15.80
CA PRO A 37 -9.51 8.65 14.80
C PRO A 37 -8.42 8.50 13.74
N PHE A 38 -8.77 8.80 12.48
CA PHE A 38 -7.87 8.65 11.34
C PHE A 38 -6.58 9.50 11.48
N SER A 39 -6.65 10.60 12.23
CA SER A 39 -5.50 11.46 12.54
C SER A 39 -4.42 10.76 13.38
N GLN A 40 -4.81 9.93 14.34
CA GLN A 40 -3.87 9.14 15.15
C GLN A 40 -3.25 8.01 14.31
N ILE A 41 -4.02 7.41 13.41
CA ILE A 41 -3.52 6.39 12.50
C ILE A 41 -2.51 7.00 11.53
N LYS A 42 -2.77 8.21 11.00
CA LYS A 42 -1.94 8.86 9.97
C LYS A 42 -0.47 9.06 10.36
N SER A 43 -0.18 9.29 11.65
CA SER A 43 1.19 9.51 12.13
C SER A 43 2.01 8.23 12.26
N GLU A 44 1.40 7.06 12.09
CA GLU A 44 2.09 5.80 12.28
C GLU A 44 2.90 5.35 11.05
N ASN A 45 4.20 5.09 11.25
CA ASN A 45 5.07 4.54 10.22
C ASN A 45 4.70 3.10 9.82
N TRP A 46 3.96 2.40 10.68
CA TRP A 46 3.55 1.03 10.43
C TRP A 46 2.51 0.89 9.31
N ASN A 47 1.85 1.99 8.91
CA ASN A 47 0.88 1.98 7.83
C ASN A 47 1.48 1.55 6.49
N THR A 48 2.68 2.03 6.17
CA THR A 48 3.35 1.62 4.93
C THR A 48 3.64 0.12 4.92
N ARG A 49 4.04 -0.45 6.07
CA ARG A 49 4.30 -1.90 6.20
C ARG A 49 3.04 -2.73 6.05
N ILE A 50 1.94 -2.32 6.68
CA ILE A 50 0.63 -2.99 6.54
C ILE A 50 0.16 -2.93 5.09
N GLY A 51 0.21 -1.75 4.46
CA GLY A 51 -0.20 -1.57 3.07
C GLY A 51 0.62 -2.44 2.12
N PHE A 52 1.94 -2.51 2.34
CA PHE A 52 2.83 -3.34 1.54
C PHE A 52 2.57 -4.84 1.75
N GLY A 53 2.41 -5.28 2.99
CA GLY A 53 2.08 -6.67 3.31
C GLY A 53 0.74 -7.10 2.70
N PHE A 54 -0.26 -6.22 2.70
CA PHE A 54 -1.54 -6.46 2.03
C PHE A 54 -1.39 -6.60 0.52
N MET A 55 -0.57 -5.76 -0.13
CA MET A 55 -0.30 -5.89 -1.56
C MET A 55 0.35 -7.23 -1.92
N ILE A 56 1.28 -7.72 -1.10
CA ILE A 56 1.91 -9.05 -1.29
C ILE A 56 0.88 -10.17 -1.12
N LEU A 57 0.02 -10.09 -0.11
CA LEU A 57 -1.04 -11.07 0.08
C LEU A 57 -2.01 -11.09 -1.10
N LEU A 58 -2.37 -9.91 -1.62
CA LEU A 58 -3.27 -9.78 -2.75
C LEU A 58 -2.66 -10.37 -4.03
N SER A 59 -1.39 -10.08 -4.31
CA SER A 59 -0.69 -10.63 -5.47
C SER A 59 -0.52 -12.15 -5.36
N GLY A 60 -0.18 -12.66 -4.18
CA GLY A 60 -0.12 -14.10 -3.91
C GLY A 60 -1.48 -14.78 -4.11
N LEU A 61 -2.57 -14.17 -3.64
CA LEU A 61 -3.93 -14.67 -3.83
C LEU A 61 -4.31 -14.71 -5.32
N ILE A 62 -4.02 -13.66 -6.07
CA ILE A 62 -4.28 -13.59 -7.52
C ILE A 62 -3.54 -14.72 -8.24
N LEU A 63 -2.24 -14.90 -7.97
CA LEU A 63 -1.44 -15.97 -8.56
C LEU A 63 -1.98 -17.35 -8.21
N TYR A 64 -2.38 -17.57 -6.96
CA TYR A 64 -2.99 -18.82 -6.53
C TYR A 64 -4.29 -19.12 -7.28
N VAL A 65 -5.19 -18.12 -7.40
CA VAL A 65 -6.47 -18.28 -8.12
C VAL A 65 -6.21 -18.54 -9.61
N LEU A 66 -5.31 -17.79 -10.25
CA LEU A 66 -4.95 -17.99 -11.65
C LEU A 66 -4.36 -19.37 -11.91
N ASN A 67 -3.54 -19.88 -10.99
CA ASN A 67 -2.96 -21.22 -11.11
C ASN A 67 -4.01 -22.32 -10.94
N LYS A 68 -5.01 -22.14 -10.07
CA LYS A 68 -6.10 -23.09 -9.87
C LYS A 68 -7.18 -23.04 -10.96
N ALA A 69 -7.28 -21.92 -11.68
CA ALA A 69 -8.21 -21.74 -12.79
C ALA A 69 -7.72 -22.37 -14.11
N LYS A 70 -6.48 -22.88 -14.13
CA LYS A 70 -5.90 -23.68 -15.22
C LYS A 70 -6.18 -25.17 -14.99
#